data_AF-Q8ZYS0-F1
#
_entry.id   AF-Q8ZYS0-F1
#
_cell.length_a   1.000
_cell.length_b   1.000
_cell.length_c   1.000
_cell.angle_alpha   90.00
_cell.angle_beta   90.00
_cell.angle_gamma   90.00
#
_symmetry.space_group_name_H-M   'P 1'
#
loop_
_entity.id
_entity.type
_entity.pdbx_description
1 polymer ?
#
loop_
_entity_poly.entity_id
_entity_poly.type
_entity_poly.pdbx_seq_one_letter_code
_entity_poly.pdbx_strand_id
1 'polypeptide(L)'
;MRTFERSYSLIFGRSPRKLAFYATAFLIILAALKSLSQPAALLLYIAYGGAILTILMLADRAVINLRRSYYIAVISTLLVAFFDVIFQKPVLSFALVGSTASALVLQSLKCKSPVYILPLVLTALIYYLMGSVSLLLLSAVYIAVLYLFRIVVNKMAGGLDAMCMFSSFLYAVFAEDDVLEDAFKELGQREKVPIHLFLIGGSHVVLVSDFHPGPFRHIGGGMLVDVLHREVGKMGYRLTFLHGVGSHERDPVSRDSVQRIVESVKSALASMHNGALPAGVRPLKVEVGDVKLVGLSLGTPPHLAIVSRVRSASDDIPTWVSKLVDPGEYILVDAQNKFNGAVQWRDEDVISLSRGLKALHEAGACRSFKIGVGHAATEHLVPLGYEIGPAGVSAIVGDCDGARSLLIVFDGNNIDSALYDKLVKAYERRGYSVVEVVTTDTHRATGVGIGRGYRIVGERLSHGAILEVVEKAVLEAEKNLAPLPVAYRRVEVEAEVLGEEGFRKIQKAVKMYKKVGVIVILAVFVLPSLVIALLA
;
A
#
# COMPACT_ATOMS: atom_id res chain seq x y z
N MET A 1 4.50 6.97 -7.81
CA MET A 1 3.77 5.82 -7.25
C MET A 1 4.70 4.79 -6.62
N ARG A 2 5.33 3.85 -7.34
CA ARG A 2 6.16 2.76 -6.77
C ARG A 2 7.24 3.11 -5.75
N THR A 3 7.89 4.27 -5.89
CA THR A 3 8.87 4.71 -4.89
C THR A 3 8.22 4.99 -3.54
N PHE A 4 7.00 5.50 -3.55
CA PHE A 4 6.18 5.73 -2.35
C PHE A 4 5.79 4.40 -1.73
N GLU A 5 5.18 3.49 -2.48
CA GLU A 5 4.78 2.15 -2.02
C GLU A 5 5.95 1.31 -1.50
N ARG A 6 7.08 1.30 -2.21
CA ARG A 6 8.28 0.57 -1.77
C ARG A 6 8.82 1.12 -0.46
N SER A 7 8.86 2.45 -0.31
CA SER A 7 9.32 3.07 0.93
C SER A 7 8.35 2.73 2.07
N TYR A 8 7.06 2.85 1.83
CA TYR A 8 5.99 2.48 2.76
C TYR A 8 6.08 1.00 3.18
N SER A 9 6.26 0.08 2.24
CA SER A 9 6.33 -1.36 2.53
C SER A 9 7.51 -1.75 3.44
N LEU A 10 8.67 -1.08 3.31
CA LEU A 10 9.82 -1.30 4.19
C LEU A 10 9.52 -0.87 5.62
N ILE A 11 8.64 0.11 5.76
CA ILE A 11 8.25 0.73 7.02
C ILE A 11 7.16 -0.09 7.72
N PHE A 12 6.11 -0.51 7.00
CA PHE A 12 4.94 -1.19 7.57
C PHE A 12 4.93 -2.72 7.41
N GLY A 13 5.90 -3.28 6.68
CA GLY A 13 5.95 -4.71 6.38
C GLY A 13 6.38 -5.62 7.53
N ARG A 14 6.93 -5.08 8.62
CA ARG A 14 7.43 -5.87 9.75
C ARG A 14 6.69 -5.52 11.04
N SER A 15 6.16 -6.54 11.70
CA SER A 15 5.57 -6.39 13.03
C SER A 15 6.63 -5.90 14.03
N PRO A 16 6.45 -4.73 14.68
CA PRO A 16 7.37 -4.22 15.69
C PRO A 16 7.62 -5.23 16.83
N ARG A 17 6.60 -6.06 17.15
CA ARG A 17 6.71 -7.15 18.12
C ARG A 17 7.71 -8.22 17.72
N LYS A 18 7.69 -8.66 16.45
CA LYS A 18 8.66 -9.65 15.95
C LYS A 18 10.07 -9.07 15.95
N LEU A 19 10.22 -7.82 15.52
CA LEU A 19 11.51 -7.13 15.55
C LEU A 19 12.07 -7.04 16.97
N ALA A 20 11.25 -6.63 17.94
CA ALA A 20 11.64 -6.56 19.33
C ALA A 20 12.03 -7.94 19.88
N PHE A 21 11.28 -9.00 19.56
CA PHE A 21 11.63 -10.37 19.97
C PHE A 21 13.01 -10.78 19.45
N TYR A 22 13.30 -10.57 18.16
CA TYR A 22 14.61 -10.86 17.59
C TYR A 22 15.72 -9.98 18.19
N ALA A 23 15.42 -8.70 18.45
CA ALA A 23 16.36 -7.78 19.07
C ALA A 23 16.70 -8.20 20.50
N THR A 24 15.72 -8.63 21.29
CA THR A 24 15.92 -9.15 22.64
C THR A 24 16.79 -10.41 22.62
N ALA A 25 16.47 -11.37 21.75
CA ALA A 25 17.24 -12.61 21.63
C ALA A 25 18.70 -12.31 21.26
N PHE A 26 18.93 -11.39 20.31
CA PHE A 26 20.27 -11.02 19.88
C PHE A 26 21.03 -10.21 20.95
N LEU A 27 20.35 -9.33 21.68
CA LEU A 27 20.93 -8.59 22.80
C LEU A 27 21.41 -9.54 23.91
N ILE A 28 20.64 -10.59 24.23
CA ILE A 28 21.04 -11.60 25.23
C ILE A 28 22.34 -12.29 24.80
N ILE A 29 22.46 -12.66 23.52
CA ILE A 29 23.67 -13.30 22.99
C ILE A 29 24.87 -12.36 23.11
N LEU A 30 24.74 -11.11 22.68
CA LEU A 30 25.84 -10.13 22.74
C LEU A 30 26.23 -9.80 24.18
N ALA A 31 25.26 -9.68 25.09
CA ALA A 31 25.51 -9.46 26.51
C ALA A 31 26.24 -10.65 27.15
N ALA A 32 25.86 -11.89 26.80
CA ALA A 32 26.54 -13.09 27.27
C ALA A 32 27.99 -13.16 26.75
N LEU A 33 28.20 -12.89 25.45
CA LEU A 33 29.54 -12.81 24.85
C LEU A 33 30.41 -11.76 25.56
N LYS A 34 29.87 -10.55 25.81
CA LYS A 34 30.61 -9.50 26.50
C LYS A 34 30.95 -9.88 27.94
N SER A 35 30.03 -10.58 28.61
CA SER A 35 30.19 -11.04 29.99
C SER A 35 31.37 -12.01 30.19
N LEU A 36 31.80 -12.71 29.13
CA LEU A 36 33.02 -13.54 29.16
C LEU A 36 34.28 -12.72 29.45
N SER A 37 34.31 -11.46 28.99
CA SER A 37 35.43 -10.53 29.20
C SER A 37 35.20 -9.54 30.35
N GLN A 38 33.93 -9.16 30.59
CA GLN A 38 33.53 -8.17 31.58
C GLN A 38 32.30 -8.68 32.34
N PRO A 39 32.46 -9.34 33.50
CA PRO A 39 31.36 -10.04 34.18
C PRO A 39 30.14 -9.17 34.51
N ALA A 40 30.33 -7.86 34.67
CA ALA A 40 29.24 -6.91 34.93
C ALA A 40 28.43 -6.51 33.68
N ALA A 41 28.84 -6.91 32.47
CA ALA A 41 28.29 -6.39 31.22
C ALA A 41 26.77 -6.64 31.09
N LEU A 42 26.29 -7.83 31.44
CA LEU A 42 24.86 -8.16 31.41
C LEU A 42 24.05 -7.20 32.29
N LEU A 43 24.49 -6.98 33.53
CA LEU A 43 23.80 -6.09 34.47
C LEU A 43 23.82 -4.64 33.99
N LEU A 44 24.93 -4.18 33.42
CA LEU A 44 25.07 -2.82 32.91
C LEU A 44 24.20 -2.56 31.66
N TYR A 45 24.07 -3.53 30.76
CA TYR A 45 23.13 -3.42 29.64
C TYR A 45 21.67 -3.41 30.11
N ILE A 46 21.31 -4.25 31.09
CA ILE A 46 19.97 -4.25 31.69
C ILE A 46 19.68 -2.91 32.36
N ALA A 47 20.62 -2.37 33.15
CA ALA A 47 20.48 -1.09 33.82
C ALA A 47 20.32 0.07 32.82
N TYR A 48 21.15 0.10 31.77
CA TYR A 48 21.05 1.10 30.69
C TYR A 48 19.69 1.01 29.98
N GLY A 49 19.28 -0.19 29.55
CA GLY A 49 17.99 -0.40 28.88
C GLY A 49 16.80 -0.03 29.77
N GLY A 50 16.86 -0.36 31.06
CA GLY A 50 15.85 0.02 32.06
C GLY A 50 15.77 1.54 32.28
N ALA A 51 16.90 2.24 32.26
CA ALA A 51 16.94 3.69 32.37
C ALA A 51 16.32 4.36 31.12
N ILE A 52 16.66 3.90 29.91
CA ILE A 52 16.05 4.38 28.67
C ILE A 52 14.54 4.10 28.67
N LEU A 53 14.11 2.90 29.07
CA LEU A 53 12.69 2.54 29.21
C LEU A 53 11.96 3.53 30.12
N THR A 54 12.55 3.82 31.29
CA THR A 54 11.96 4.73 32.28
C THR A 54 11.84 6.16 31.73
N ILE A 55 12.89 6.67 31.07
CA ILE A 55 12.87 7.98 30.41
C ILE A 55 11.72 8.05 29.40
N LEU A 56 11.57 7.03 28.54
CA LEU A 56 10.51 6.97 27.53
C LEU A 56 9.11 6.95 28.15
N MET A 57 8.91 6.17 29.22
CA MET A 57 7.62 6.10 29.92
C MET A 57 7.22 7.40 30.62
N LEU A 58 8.21 8.16 31.12
CA LEU A 58 7.97 9.46 31.76
C LEU A 58 7.75 10.57 30.74
N ALA A 59 8.39 10.48 29.58
CA ALA A 59 8.33 11.48 28.53
C ALA A 59 6.97 11.56 27.82
N ASP A 60 6.32 10.42 27.59
CA ASP A 60 5.06 10.38 26.85
C ASP A 60 4.15 9.20 27.21
N ARG A 61 3.27 9.43 28.17
CA ARG A 61 2.29 8.42 28.62
C ARG A 61 1.10 8.22 27.68
N ALA A 62 0.82 9.19 26.80
CA ALA A 62 -0.31 9.11 25.89
C ALA A 62 -0.02 8.16 24.70
N VAL A 63 1.25 7.99 24.35
CA VAL A 63 1.64 7.40 23.07
C VAL A 63 2.63 6.26 23.27
N ILE A 64 3.57 6.40 24.21
CA ILE A 64 4.58 5.38 24.47
C ILE A 64 4.15 4.55 25.69
N ASN A 65 3.26 3.58 25.45
CA ASN A 65 2.94 2.58 26.47
C ASN A 65 4.18 1.72 26.84
N LEU A 66 4.08 0.94 27.92
CA LEU A 66 5.18 0.08 28.39
C LEU A 66 5.77 -0.79 27.27
N ARG A 67 4.90 -1.34 26.41
CA ARG A 67 5.29 -2.20 25.30
C ARG A 67 6.15 -1.44 24.26
N ARG A 68 5.74 -0.23 23.86
CA ARG A 68 6.48 0.60 22.89
C ARG A 68 7.78 1.12 23.47
N SER A 69 7.76 1.53 24.74
CA SER A 69 8.96 1.95 25.46
C SER A 69 10.00 0.83 25.46
N TYR A 70 9.55 -0.42 25.69
CA TYR A 70 10.40 -1.60 25.64
C TYR A 70 11.02 -1.83 24.26
N TYR A 71 10.28 -1.65 23.17
CA TYR A 71 10.80 -1.83 21.80
C TYR A 71 11.94 -0.86 21.50
N ILE A 72 11.77 0.42 21.85
CA ILE A 72 12.80 1.43 21.64
C ILE A 72 13.99 1.14 22.55
N ALA A 73 13.76 0.88 23.84
CA ALA A 73 14.82 0.61 24.80
C ALA A 73 15.67 -0.62 24.43
N VAL A 74 15.04 -1.71 23.97
CA VAL A 74 15.78 -2.92 23.59
C VAL A 74 16.61 -2.72 22.32
N ILE A 75 16.08 -1.99 21.33
CA ILE A 75 16.83 -1.66 20.11
C ILE A 75 18.01 -0.74 20.44
N SER A 76 17.79 0.29 21.25
CA SER A 76 18.84 1.20 21.69
C SER A 76 19.95 0.46 22.44
N THR A 77 19.58 -0.43 23.37
CA THR A 77 20.55 -1.24 24.12
C THR A 77 21.28 -2.24 23.22
N LEU A 78 20.58 -2.84 22.26
CA LEU A 78 21.18 -3.74 21.27
C LEU A 78 22.26 -3.04 20.46
N LEU A 79 22.04 -1.80 20.02
CA LEU A 79 23.04 -1.02 19.28
C LEU A 79 24.30 -0.81 20.11
N VAL A 80 24.16 -0.49 21.40
CA VAL A 80 25.30 -0.33 22.31
C VAL A 80 26.07 -1.65 22.41
N ALA A 81 25.40 -2.74 22.74
CA ALA A 81 26.03 -4.06 22.89
C ALA A 81 26.70 -4.54 21.60
N PHE A 82 26.08 -4.31 20.45
CA PHE A 82 26.62 -4.67 19.15
C PHE A 82 27.96 -3.98 18.87
N PHE A 83 28.03 -2.67 19.09
CA PHE A 83 29.26 -1.91 18.85
C PHE A 83 30.33 -2.17 19.92
N ASP A 84 29.97 -2.30 21.20
CA ASP A 84 30.91 -2.66 22.26
C ASP A 84 31.59 -4.02 21.99
N VAL A 85 30.86 -4.98 21.42
CA VAL A 85 31.38 -6.30 21.04
C VAL A 85 32.23 -6.21 19.78
N ILE A 86 31.75 -5.58 18.71
CA ILE A 86 32.47 -5.50 17.43
C ILE A 86 33.79 -4.73 17.55
N PHE A 87 33.77 -3.59 18.23
CA PHE A 87 34.96 -2.75 18.41
C PHE A 87 35.80 -3.16 19.63
N GLN A 88 35.38 -4.21 20.35
CA GLN A 88 36.06 -4.74 21.55
C GLN A 88 36.32 -3.67 22.62
N LYS A 89 35.40 -2.69 22.76
CA LYS A 89 35.52 -1.58 23.72
C LYS A 89 34.90 -1.89 25.08
N PRO A 90 35.22 -1.16 26.15
CA PRO A 90 34.53 -1.31 27.44
C PRO A 90 33.00 -1.31 27.31
N VAL A 91 32.32 -1.99 28.23
CA VAL A 91 30.86 -1.99 28.26
C VAL A 91 30.33 -0.57 28.41
N LEU A 92 29.28 -0.24 27.64
CA LEU A 92 28.66 1.08 27.55
C LEU A 92 29.54 2.15 26.88
N SER A 93 30.69 1.82 26.29
CA SER A 93 31.47 2.78 25.49
C SER A 93 30.62 3.39 24.38
N PHE A 94 29.75 2.61 23.73
CA PHE A 94 28.85 3.11 22.68
C PHE A 94 27.48 3.58 23.18
N ALA A 95 27.30 3.86 24.49
CA ALA A 95 26.02 4.32 25.06
C ALA A 95 25.45 5.57 24.36
N LEU A 96 26.31 6.45 23.85
CA LEU A 96 25.89 7.63 23.08
C LEU A 96 25.11 7.26 21.81
N VAL A 97 25.45 6.17 21.13
CA VAL A 97 24.74 5.73 19.91
C VAL A 97 23.31 5.32 20.25
N GLY A 98 23.14 4.46 21.27
CA GLY A 98 21.81 4.04 21.75
C GLY A 98 20.97 5.22 22.29
N SER A 99 21.61 6.15 22.99
CA SER A 99 20.92 7.30 23.56
C SER A 99 20.55 8.33 22.50
N THR A 100 21.38 8.53 21.48
CA THR A 100 21.06 9.39 20.34
C THR A 100 19.91 8.82 19.52
N ALA A 101 19.86 7.49 19.31
CA ALA A 101 18.72 6.84 18.68
C ALA A 101 17.41 7.07 19.48
N SER A 102 17.46 6.90 20.80
CA SER A 102 16.31 7.15 21.69
C SER A 102 15.90 8.63 21.71
N ALA A 103 16.89 9.54 21.72
CA ALA A 103 16.69 10.97 21.67
C ALA A 103 16.02 11.41 20.37
N LEU A 104 16.43 10.87 19.21
CA LEU A 104 15.75 11.16 17.94
C LEU A 104 14.28 10.71 17.96
N VAL A 105 14.00 9.54 18.52
CA VAL A 105 12.61 9.08 18.67
C VAL A 105 11.83 10.05 19.55
N LEU A 106 12.34 10.45 20.72
CA LEU A 106 11.68 11.44 21.58
C LEU A 106 11.55 12.82 20.94
N GLN A 107 12.56 13.28 20.20
CA GLN A 107 12.56 14.56 19.50
C GLN A 107 11.52 14.57 18.39
N SER A 108 11.26 13.41 17.79
CA SER A 108 10.17 13.25 16.85
C SER A 108 8.85 13.25 17.63
N LEU A 109 8.67 12.35 18.60
CA LEU A 109 7.39 12.14 19.29
C LEU A 109 6.89 13.35 20.08
N LYS A 110 7.80 14.12 20.68
CA LYS A 110 7.55 15.34 21.46
C LYS A 110 8.36 16.50 20.90
N CYS A 111 8.19 16.79 19.61
CA CYS A 111 8.96 17.80 18.89
C CYS A 111 9.00 19.21 19.51
N LYS A 112 8.00 19.61 20.29
CA LYS A 112 8.00 20.91 20.99
C LYS A 112 8.68 20.88 22.36
N SER A 113 8.97 19.70 22.90
CA SER A 113 9.51 19.51 24.24
C SER A 113 11.03 19.25 24.20
N PRO A 114 11.83 19.77 25.15
CA PRO A 114 13.25 19.46 25.26
C PRO A 114 13.53 18.08 25.89
N VAL A 115 12.49 17.30 26.21
CA VAL A 115 12.61 15.98 26.88
C VAL A 115 13.49 14.98 26.10
N TYR A 116 13.67 15.18 24.79
CA TYR A 116 14.58 14.38 23.97
C TYR A 116 16.05 14.44 24.42
N ILE A 117 16.43 15.41 25.25
CA ILE A 117 17.79 15.57 25.76
C ILE A 117 18.09 14.57 26.90
N LEU A 118 17.07 14.03 27.57
CA LEU A 118 17.25 13.16 28.75
C LEU A 118 18.10 11.91 28.50
N PRO A 119 17.95 11.16 27.39
CA PRO A 119 18.85 10.03 27.08
C PRO A 119 20.33 10.45 26.96
N LEU A 120 20.60 11.64 26.41
CA LEU A 120 21.96 12.16 26.27
C LEU A 120 22.56 12.57 27.62
N VAL A 121 21.74 13.15 28.51
CA VAL A 121 22.16 13.46 29.89
C VAL A 121 22.47 12.19 30.67
N LEU A 122 21.66 11.13 30.51
CA LEU A 122 21.95 9.82 31.09
C LEU A 122 23.31 9.30 30.61
N THR A 123 23.60 9.39 29.31
CA THR A 123 24.91 8.98 28.76
C THR A 123 26.06 9.83 29.30
N ALA A 124 25.89 11.15 29.41
CA ALA A 124 26.90 12.03 30.00
C ALA A 124 27.23 11.59 31.43
N LEU A 125 26.20 11.28 32.25
CA LEU A 125 26.39 10.75 33.59
C LEU A 125 27.14 9.41 33.58
N ILE A 126 26.80 8.49 32.67
CA ILE A 126 27.50 7.21 32.51
C ILE A 126 29.00 7.45 32.20
N TYR A 127 29.32 8.32 31.25
CA TYR A 127 30.72 8.61 30.89
C TYR A 127 31.49 9.34 32.00
N TYR A 128 30.82 10.19 32.77
CA TYR A 128 31.39 10.79 33.98
C TYR A 128 31.74 9.72 35.02
N LEU A 129 30.81 8.79 35.30
CA LEU A 129 31.04 7.68 36.24
C LEU A 129 32.13 6.70 35.75
N MET A 130 32.30 6.57 34.44
CA MET A 130 33.40 5.81 33.83
C MET A 130 34.74 6.55 33.85
N GLY A 131 34.78 7.83 34.26
CA GLY A 131 35.99 8.65 34.26
C GLY A 131 36.49 9.07 32.87
N SER A 132 35.67 8.93 31.83
CA SER A 132 36.06 9.25 30.45
C SER A 132 35.69 10.69 30.07
N VAL A 133 36.64 11.61 30.25
CA VAL A 133 36.44 13.04 29.93
C VAL A 133 36.17 13.25 28.44
N SER A 134 36.85 12.51 27.56
CA SER A 134 36.67 12.61 26.11
C SER A 134 35.25 12.24 25.67
N LEU A 135 34.71 11.13 26.18
CA LEU A 135 33.35 10.67 25.87
C LEU A 135 32.29 11.56 26.53
N LEU A 136 32.56 12.08 27.74
CA LEU A 136 31.71 13.08 28.38
C LEU A 136 31.58 14.33 27.53
N LEU A 137 32.69 14.91 27.05
CA LEU A 137 32.65 16.08 26.15
C LEU A 137 31.94 15.77 24.84
N LEU A 138 32.16 14.58 24.27
CA LEU A 138 31.46 14.14 23.05
C LEU A 138 29.93 14.09 23.26
N SER A 139 29.45 13.65 24.41
CA SER A 139 28.01 13.61 24.71
C SER A 139 27.39 15.02 24.75
N ALA A 140 28.12 16.01 25.27
CA ALA A 140 27.68 17.42 25.27
C ALA A 140 27.65 18.00 23.85
N VAL A 141 28.65 17.69 23.01
CA VAL A 141 28.65 18.07 21.59
C VAL A 141 27.43 17.49 20.88
N TYR A 142 27.04 16.25 21.19
CA TYR A 142 25.90 15.60 20.54
C TYR A 142 24.54 16.23 20.87
N ILE A 143 24.39 16.86 22.04
CA ILE A 143 23.19 17.66 22.35
C ILE A 143 23.08 18.82 21.35
N ALA A 144 24.19 19.52 21.09
CA ALA A 144 24.23 20.60 20.11
C ALA A 144 24.02 20.08 18.68
N VAL A 145 24.60 18.94 18.32
CA VAL A 145 24.39 18.28 17.02
C VAL A 145 22.92 17.96 16.80
N LEU A 146 22.21 17.38 17.77
CA LEU A 146 20.77 17.08 17.62
C LEU A 146 19.90 18.34 17.54
N TYR A 147 20.28 19.41 18.23
CA TYR A 147 19.61 20.70 18.11
C TYR A 147 19.79 21.31 16.71
N LEU A 148 21.03 21.37 16.22
CA LEU A 148 21.36 21.85 14.87
C LEU A 148 20.73 20.98 13.78
N PHE A 149 20.73 19.66 13.99
CA PHE A 149 20.12 18.70 13.09
C PHE A 149 18.64 19.02 12.85
N ARG A 150 17.87 19.32 13.90
CA ARG A 150 16.47 19.76 13.76
C ARG A 150 16.35 21.01 12.87
N ILE A 151 17.21 22.01 13.07
CA ILE A 151 17.19 23.24 12.28
C ILE A 151 17.47 22.94 10.81
N VAL A 152 18.48 22.13 10.52
CA VAL A 152 18.85 21.72 9.16
C VAL A 152 17.70 20.96 8.50
N VAL A 153 17.09 20.00 9.20
CA VAL A 153 15.96 19.21 8.69
C VAL A 153 14.76 20.08 8.39
N ASN A 154 14.39 21.00 9.29
CA ASN A 154 13.27 21.92 9.08
C ASN A 154 13.52 22.91 7.92
N LYS A 155 14.78 23.33 7.72
CA LYS A 155 15.17 24.13 6.55
C LYS A 155 15.07 23.33 5.25
N MET A 156 15.53 22.08 5.24
CA MET A 156 15.39 21.16 4.10
C MET A 156 13.93 20.84 3.78
N ALA A 157 13.05 20.92 4.78
CA ALA A 157 11.62 20.71 4.66
C ALA A 157 10.85 21.93 4.10
N GLY A 158 11.54 23.02 3.77
CA GLY A 158 10.90 24.24 3.28
C GLY A 158 10.11 24.98 4.36
N GLY A 159 10.53 24.90 5.62
CA GLY A 159 9.90 25.60 6.75
C GLY A 159 8.80 24.82 7.47
N LEU A 160 8.43 23.63 6.99
CA LEU A 160 7.59 22.70 7.73
C LEU A 160 8.39 22.08 8.90
N ASP A 161 7.77 21.89 10.07
CA ASP A 161 8.42 21.18 11.18
C ASP A 161 8.46 19.67 10.88
N ALA A 162 9.43 19.27 10.07
CA ALA A 162 9.58 17.90 9.57
C ALA A 162 9.82 16.90 10.70
N MET A 163 10.41 17.31 11.82
CA MET A 163 10.53 16.46 13.00
C MET A 163 9.17 16.21 13.64
N CYS A 164 8.28 17.21 13.69
CA CYS A 164 6.90 17.01 14.13
C CYS A 164 6.09 16.17 13.12
N MET A 165 6.30 16.34 11.81
CA MET A 165 5.63 15.48 10.82
C MET A 165 6.13 14.03 10.89
N PHE A 166 7.40 13.83 11.22
CA PHE A 166 7.98 12.51 11.45
C PHE A 166 7.42 11.87 12.71
N SER A 167 6.96 12.68 13.67
CA SER A 167 6.20 12.20 14.81
C SER A 167 4.97 11.44 14.33
N SER A 168 4.06 12.03 13.54
CA SER A 168 2.85 11.35 13.05
C SER A 168 3.18 10.07 12.29
N PHE A 169 4.33 10.03 11.61
CA PHE A 169 4.86 8.84 10.96
C PHE A 169 5.44 7.78 11.93
N LEU A 170 6.18 8.15 12.97
CA LEU A 170 6.64 7.20 14.00
C LEU A 170 5.47 6.70 14.84
N TYR A 171 4.55 7.60 15.18
CA TYR A 171 3.26 7.25 15.77
C TYR A 171 2.63 6.21 14.86
N ALA A 172 2.52 6.45 13.56
CA ALA A 172 1.97 5.46 12.65
C ALA A 172 2.65 4.08 12.67
N VAL A 173 3.97 4.03 12.64
CA VAL A 173 4.72 2.75 12.67
C VAL A 173 4.53 2.00 13.99
N PHE A 174 4.33 2.72 15.09
CA PHE A 174 4.18 2.15 16.43
C PHE A 174 2.72 2.07 16.92
N ALA A 175 1.80 2.78 16.28
CA ALA A 175 0.42 2.97 16.71
C ALA A 175 -0.51 1.86 16.21
N GLU A 176 -1.66 1.80 16.85
CA GLU A 176 -2.80 1.02 16.36
C GLU A 176 -3.40 1.78 15.17
N ASP A 177 -4.10 1.06 14.29
CA ASP A 177 -4.62 1.58 13.00
C ASP A 177 -5.35 2.92 13.15
N ASP A 178 -6.04 3.11 14.27
CA ASP A 178 -6.90 4.26 14.54
C ASP A 178 -6.13 5.60 14.59
N VAL A 179 -4.92 5.62 15.18
CA VAL A 179 -4.08 6.84 15.25
C VAL A 179 -3.53 7.21 13.87
N LEU A 180 -3.34 6.20 13.02
CA LEU A 180 -2.90 6.36 11.66
C LEU A 180 -3.96 7.00 10.77
N GLU A 181 -5.20 6.55 10.95
CA GLU A 181 -6.36 7.12 10.28
C GLU A 181 -6.57 8.57 10.67
N ASP A 182 -6.42 8.94 11.95
CA ASP A 182 -6.54 10.34 12.39
C ASP A 182 -5.50 11.26 11.72
N ALA A 183 -4.26 10.80 11.58
CA ALA A 183 -3.22 11.55 10.88
C ALA A 183 -3.51 11.69 9.37
N PHE A 184 -4.09 10.66 8.73
CA PHE A 184 -4.48 10.75 7.33
C PHE A 184 -5.75 11.59 7.13
N LYS A 185 -6.69 11.59 8.08
CA LYS A 185 -7.86 12.48 8.08
C LYS A 185 -7.43 13.96 8.08
N GLU A 186 -6.41 14.35 8.85
CA GLU A 186 -5.87 15.72 8.80
C GLU A 186 -5.28 16.12 7.43
N LEU A 187 -4.83 15.15 6.66
CA LEU A 187 -4.31 15.36 5.30
C LEU A 187 -5.38 15.21 4.22
N GLY A 188 -6.50 14.59 4.57
CA GLY A 188 -7.56 14.20 3.66
C GLY A 188 -8.46 15.37 3.30
N GLN A 189 -9.25 15.13 2.26
CA GLN A 189 -10.31 16.01 1.81
C GLN A 189 -11.56 15.19 1.51
N ARG A 190 -12.74 15.81 1.64
CA ARG A 190 -13.97 15.19 1.12
C ARG A 190 -14.03 15.37 -0.39
N GLU A 191 -14.23 14.26 -1.09
CA GLU A 191 -14.40 14.25 -2.53
C GLU A 191 -15.62 13.40 -2.89
N LYS A 192 -16.35 13.83 -3.93
CA LYS A 192 -17.40 13.02 -4.56
C LYS A 192 -16.75 12.20 -5.67
N VAL A 193 -16.80 10.88 -5.49
CA VAL A 193 -16.14 9.93 -6.39
C VAL A 193 -17.21 9.00 -6.97
N PRO A 194 -17.20 8.77 -8.30
CA PRO A 194 -18.19 7.92 -8.94
C PRO A 194 -17.95 6.44 -8.63
N ILE A 195 -19.04 5.72 -8.45
CA ILE A 195 -19.09 4.26 -8.47
C ILE A 195 -20.16 3.84 -9.47
N HIS A 196 -19.80 2.91 -10.34
CA HIS A 196 -20.68 2.33 -11.36
C HIS A 196 -21.06 0.91 -10.95
N LEU A 197 -22.36 0.63 -10.92
CA LEU A 197 -22.90 -0.67 -10.52
C LEU A 197 -23.66 -1.27 -11.69
N PHE A 198 -23.33 -2.50 -12.06
CA PHE A 198 -24.09 -3.34 -12.97
C PHE A 198 -24.62 -4.55 -12.21
N LEU A 199 -25.94 -4.73 -12.19
CA LEU A 199 -26.58 -5.92 -11.64
C LEU A 199 -26.99 -6.83 -12.79
N ILE A 200 -26.26 -7.94 -12.95
CA ILE A 200 -26.42 -8.93 -14.02
C ILE A 200 -27.21 -10.12 -13.47
N GLY A 201 -28.33 -10.46 -14.12
CA GLY A 201 -29.14 -11.63 -13.77
C GLY A 201 -29.68 -11.60 -12.33
N GLY A 202 -29.77 -10.42 -11.71
CA GLY A 202 -30.31 -10.22 -10.36
C GLY A 202 -29.44 -10.74 -9.21
N SER A 203 -28.24 -11.27 -9.48
CA SER A 203 -27.40 -11.92 -8.45
C SER A 203 -25.93 -11.56 -8.51
N HIS A 204 -25.43 -11.06 -9.65
CA HIS A 204 -24.02 -10.70 -9.80
C HIS A 204 -23.85 -9.20 -9.99
N VAL A 205 -23.03 -8.58 -9.15
CA VAL A 205 -22.73 -7.16 -9.17
C VAL A 205 -21.33 -6.95 -9.75
N VAL A 206 -21.24 -6.24 -10.86
CA VAL A 206 -19.96 -5.69 -11.34
C VAL A 206 -19.88 -4.23 -10.89
N LEU A 207 -18.85 -3.91 -10.13
CA LEU A 207 -18.64 -2.60 -9.53
C LEU A 207 -17.35 -2.00 -10.08
N VAL A 208 -17.44 -0.86 -10.77
CA VAL A 208 -16.28 -0.05 -11.14
C VAL A 208 -16.17 1.11 -10.16
N SER A 209 -15.03 1.22 -9.48
CA SER A 209 -14.80 2.25 -8.46
C SER A 209 -13.60 3.09 -8.79
N ASP A 210 -13.81 4.40 -8.80
CA ASP A 210 -12.75 5.39 -8.88
C ASP A 210 -12.05 5.60 -7.51
N PHE A 211 -12.58 5.08 -6.40
CA PHE A 211 -11.79 4.98 -5.16
C PHE A 211 -10.67 3.95 -5.33
N HIS A 212 -9.47 4.34 -4.91
CA HIS A 212 -8.27 3.51 -4.99
C HIS A 212 -8.17 2.57 -3.77
N PRO A 213 -8.04 1.24 -3.96
CA PRO A 213 -7.93 0.29 -2.85
C PRO A 213 -6.54 0.22 -2.21
N GLY A 214 -5.94 1.33 -1.76
CA GLY A 214 -4.58 1.28 -1.24
C GLY A 214 -4.00 2.57 -0.70
N PRO A 215 -2.66 2.63 -0.54
CA PRO A 215 -1.75 1.49 -0.42
C PRO A 215 -1.68 0.94 1.02
N PHE A 216 -2.51 1.43 1.95
CA PHE A 216 -2.28 1.31 3.39
C PHE A 216 -2.66 -0.04 4.05
N ARG A 217 -2.49 -1.17 3.35
CA ARG A 217 -2.75 -2.54 3.87
C ARG A 217 -4.12 -2.72 4.52
N HIS A 218 -4.22 -2.54 5.84
CA HIS A 218 -5.43 -2.74 6.65
C HIS A 218 -6.06 -1.43 7.16
N ILE A 219 -5.50 -0.30 6.73
CA ILE A 219 -5.89 1.05 7.11
C ILE A 219 -6.64 1.65 5.93
N GLY A 220 -7.78 2.28 6.21
CA GLY A 220 -8.59 2.93 5.18
C GLY A 220 -8.82 2.07 3.93
N GLY A 221 -8.51 2.63 2.77
CA GLY A 221 -8.74 2.08 1.43
C GLY A 221 -8.19 0.67 1.17
N GLY A 222 -7.14 0.25 1.88
CA GLY A 222 -6.52 -1.08 1.66
C GLY A 222 -7.47 -2.26 1.93
N MET A 223 -8.56 -2.04 2.67
CA MET A 223 -9.60 -3.03 2.94
C MET A 223 -10.85 -2.87 2.07
N LEU A 224 -10.88 -1.90 1.15
CA LEU A 224 -12.09 -1.53 0.40
C LEU A 224 -12.71 -2.73 -0.33
N VAL A 225 -11.90 -3.48 -1.09
CA VAL A 225 -12.36 -4.65 -1.86
C VAL A 225 -12.86 -5.75 -0.93
N ASP A 226 -12.11 -6.07 0.14
CA ASP A 226 -12.47 -7.09 1.14
C ASP A 226 -13.81 -6.77 1.82
N VAL A 227 -14.00 -5.52 2.25
CA VAL A 227 -15.22 -5.08 2.93
C VAL A 227 -16.40 -5.07 1.97
N LEU A 228 -16.24 -4.53 0.76
CA LEU A 228 -17.30 -4.57 -0.26
C LEU A 228 -17.69 -6.01 -0.59
N HIS A 229 -16.72 -6.89 -0.86
CA HIS A 229 -16.98 -8.30 -1.17
C HIS A 229 -17.80 -8.97 -0.06
N ARG A 230 -17.42 -8.78 1.21
CA ARG A 230 -18.13 -9.36 2.35
C ARG A 230 -19.53 -8.76 2.53
N GLU A 231 -19.66 -7.44 2.52
CA GLU A 231 -20.93 -6.78 2.84
C GLU A 231 -21.95 -6.89 1.71
N VAL A 232 -21.52 -6.87 0.45
CA VAL A 232 -22.36 -7.17 -0.71
C VAL A 232 -22.72 -8.66 -0.74
N GLY A 233 -21.79 -9.55 -0.37
CA GLY A 233 -22.02 -10.98 -0.18
C GLY A 233 -23.14 -11.28 0.84
N LYS A 234 -23.17 -10.56 1.97
CA LYS A 234 -24.24 -10.68 2.98
C LYS A 234 -25.62 -10.30 2.46
N MET A 235 -25.70 -9.50 1.38
CA MET A 235 -26.97 -9.17 0.72
C MET A 235 -27.42 -10.24 -0.29
N GLY A 236 -26.65 -11.32 -0.46
CA GLY A 236 -26.95 -12.41 -1.40
C GLY A 236 -26.39 -12.21 -2.81
N TYR A 237 -25.54 -11.19 -3.01
CA TYR A 237 -24.91 -10.92 -4.30
C TYR A 237 -23.48 -11.46 -4.36
N ARG A 238 -23.02 -11.83 -5.56
CA ARG A 238 -21.59 -11.98 -5.85
C ARG A 238 -21.04 -10.66 -6.38
N LEU A 239 -19.79 -10.34 -6.03
CA LEU A 239 -19.14 -9.08 -6.42
C LEU A 239 -17.94 -9.33 -7.32
N THR A 240 -17.89 -8.64 -8.46
CA THR A 240 -16.67 -8.41 -9.24
C THR A 240 -16.32 -6.93 -9.14
N PHE A 241 -15.17 -6.64 -8.53
CA PHE A 241 -14.65 -5.28 -8.39
C PHE A 241 -13.71 -4.96 -9.56
N LEU A 242 -13.81 -3.77 -10.12
CA LEU A 242 -12.93 -3.23 -11.16
C LEU A 242 -12.40 -1.88 -10.68
N HIS A 243 -11.10 -1.70 -10.83
CA HIS A 243 -10.46 -0.42 -10.52
C HIS A 243 -10.70 0.58 -11.67
N GLY A 244 -11.28 1.73 -11.33
CA GLY A 244 -11.58 2.81 -12.26
C GLY A 244 -10.39 3.76 -12.43
N VAL A 245 -10.69 5.05 -12.54
CA VAL A 245 -9.67 6.10 -12.66
C VAL A 245 -9.26 6.63 -11.29
N GLY A 246 -8.00 7.00 -11.18
CA GLY A 246 -7.44 7.73 -10.05
C GLY A 246 -6.29 6.97 -9.45
N SER A 247 -5.31 7.70 -8.93
CA SER A 247 -4.23 7.11 -8.16
C SER A 247 -4.50 7.33 -6.67
N HIS A 248 -3.44 7.36 -5.86
CA HIS A 248 -3.50 7.51 -4.42
C HIS A 248 -4.15 8.80 -3.92
N GLU A 249 -4.41 9.79 -4.78
CA GLU A 249 -5.29 10.91 -4.42
C GLU A 249 -6.72 10.46 -4.05
N ARG A 250 -7.16 9.31 -4.55
CA ARG A 250 -8.49 8.73 -4.27
C ARG A 250 -8.46 7.61 -3.23
N ASP A 251 -7.36 7.46 -2.48
CA ASP A 251 -7.27 6.53 -1.36
C ASP A 251 -8.23 6.96 -0.23
N PRO A 252 -9.22 6.15 0.18
CA PRO A 252 -9.96 6.40 1.41
C PRO A 252 -9.03 6.43 2.62
N VAL A 253 -9.12 7.47 3.44
CA VAL A 253 -8.15 7.70 4.54
C VAL A 253 -8.47 6.93 5.82
N SER A 254 -9.69 6.36 5.94
CA SER A 254 -10.17 5.76 7.19
C SER A 254 -11.22 4.67 6.98
N ARG A 255 -11.42 3.83 8.01
CA ARG A 255 -12.52 2.84 8.06
C ARG A 255 -13.89 3.48 7.91
N ASP A 256 -14.10 4.65 8.50
CA ASP A 256 -15.36 5.40 8.36
C ASP A 256 -15.63 5.77 6.89
N SER A 257 -14.57 6.14 6.15
CA SER A 257 -14.68 6.47 4.73
C SER A 257 -15.04 5.24 3.89
N VAL A 258 -14.40 4.11 4.17
CA VAL A 258 -14.75 2.81 3.54
C VAL A 258 -16.19 2.42 3.88
N GLN A 259 -16.63 2.61 5.13
CA GLN A 259 -17.98 2.28 5.54
C GLN A 259 -19.03 3.15 4.84
N ARG A 260 -18.79 4.45 4.66
CA ARG A 260 -19.67 5.32 3.87
C ARG A 260 -19.79 4.86 2.41
N ILE A 261 -18.68 4.41 1.83
CA ILE A 261 -18.66 3.85 0.47
C ILE A 261 -19.53 2.59 0.39
N VAL A 262 -19.31 1.67 1.32
CA VAL A 262 -20.04 0.41 1.39
C VAL A 262 -21.53 0.65 1.62
N GLU A 263 -21.91 1.55 2.51
CA GLU A 263 -23.32 1.90 2.77
C GLU A 263 -23.99 2.52 1.55
N SER A 264 -23.29 3.38 0.82
CA SER A 264 -23.79 3.98 -0.43
C SER A 264 -24.03 2.92 -1.50
N VAL A 265 -23.11 1.95 -1.65
CA VAL A 265 -23.27 0.81 -2.56
C VAL A 265 -24.44 -0.06 -2.14
N LYS A 266 -24.57 -0.41 -0.85
CA LYS A 266 -25.69 -1.22 -0.34
C LYS A 266 -27.04 -0.53 -0.57
N SER A 267 -27.13 0.77 -0.30
CA SER A 267 -28.34 1.56 -0.53
C SER A 267 -28.72 1.60 -2.02
N ALA A 268 -27.72 1.78 -2.89
CA ALA A 268 -27.91 1.77 -4.33
C ALA A 268 -28.42 0.42 -4.84
N LEU A 269 -27.81 -0.68 -4.38
CA LEU A 269 -28.23 -2.05 -4.73
C LEU A 269 -29.63 -2.37 -4.20
N ALA A 270 -29.98 -1.95 -2.99
CA ALA A 270 -31.30 -2.20 -2.40
C ALA A 270 -32.46 -1.53 -3.18
N SER A 271 -32.15 -0.53 -3.99
CA SER A 271 -33.12 0.17 -4.85
C SER A 271 -32.93 -0.11 -6.33
N MET A 272 -32.03 -1.02 -6.70
CA MET A 272 -31.93 -1.53 -8.07
C MET A 272 -32.96 -2.64 -8.27
N HIS A 273 -33.65 -2.58 -9.41
CA HIS A 273 -34.55 -3.64 -9.88
C HIS A 273 -33.89 -4.41 -11.03
N ASN A 274 -34.48 -5.54 -11.42
CA ASN A 274 -34.04 -6.25 -12.62
C ASN A 274 -34.10 -5.31 -13.82
N GLY A 275 -32.99 -5.25 -14.57
CA GLY A 275 -32.86 -4.33 -15.68
C GLY A 275 -33.51 -4.84 -16.97
N ALA A 276 -33.16 -4.20 -18.08
CA ALA A 276 -33.65 -4.58 -19.39
C ALA A 276 -32.94 -5.83 -19.93
N LEU A 277 -33.51 -6.44 -20.97
CA LEU A 277 -32.81 -7.45 -21.77
C LEU A 277 -31.48 -6.89 -22.28
N PRO A 278 -30.44 -7.71 -22.37
CA PRO A 278 -29.11 -7.18 -22.55
C PRO A 278 -28.88 -6.74 -23.99
N ALA A 279 -28.24 -5.58 -24.15
CA ALA A 279 -27.78 -5.03 -25.41
C ALA A 279 -26.31 -4.62 -25.29
N GLY A 280 -25.59 -4.63 -26.40
CA GLY A 280 -24.17 -4.29 -26.39
C GLY A 280 -23.65 -3.93 -27.78
N VAL A 281 -22.35 -3.66 -27.81
CA VAL A 281 -21.56 -3.45 -29.02
C VAL A 281 -20.54 -4.56 -29.15
N ARG A 282 -20.02 -4.74 -30.37
CA ARG A 282 -18.96 -5.73 -30.63
C ARG A 282 -17.74 -5.47 -29.74
N PRO A 283 -17.15 -6.53 -29.15
CA PRO A 283 -15.91 -6.35 -28.41
C PRO A 283 -14.79 -5.95 -29.37
N LEU A 284 -13.97 -4.99 -28.96
CA LEU A 284 -12.91 -4.44 -29.79
C LEU A 284 -11.63 -4.28 -28.99
N LYS A 285 -10.49 -4.65 -29.59
CA LYS A 285 -9.15 -4.38 -29.07
C LYS A 285 -8.45 -3.38 -29.99
N VAL A 286 -7.93 -2.30 -29.42
CA VAL A 286 -7.23 -1.23 -30.14
C VAL A 286 -5.90 -0.96 -29.47
N GLU A 287 -4.83 -0.87 -30.25
CA GLU A 287 -3.51 -0.45 -29.78
C GLU A 287 -3.08 0.81 -30.51
N VAL A 288 -2.88 1.91 -29.78
CA VAL A 288 -2.39 3.18 -30.32
C VAL A 288 -1.19 3.60 -29.48
N GLY A 289 -0.01 3.67 -30.10
CA GLY A 289 1.21 4.05 -29.39
C GLY A 289 1.53 3.07 -28.26
N ASP A 290 1.53 3.57 -27.01
CA ASP A 290 1.77 2.76 -25.81
C ASP A 290 0.49 2.36 -25.06
N VAL A 291 -0.69 2.78 -25.55
CA VAL A 291 -1.99 2.51 -24.93
C VAL A 291 -2.65 1.35 -25.67
N LYS A 292 -3.04 0.32 -24.89
CA LYS A 292 -3.92 -0.75 -25.35
C LYS A 292 -5.29 -0.56 -24.71
N LEU A 293 -6.33 -0.49 -25.52
CA LEU A 293 -7.71 -0.38 -25.08
C LEU A 293 -8.49 -1.63 -25.49
N VAL A 294 -9.28 -2.16 -24.56
CA VAL A 294 -10.25 -3.21 -24.81
C VAL A 294 -11.63 -2.70 -24.44
N GLY A 295 -12.52 -2.61 -25.44
CA GLY A 295 -13.91 -2.23 -25.29
C GLY A 295 -14.80 -3.46 -25.10
N LEU A 296 -15.52 -3.55 -23.99
CA LEU A 296 -16.44 -4.66 -23.66
C LEU A 296 -17.80 -4.15 -23.19
N SER A 297 -18.89 -4.78 -23.63
CA SER A 297 -20.23 -4.50 -23.11
C SER A 297 -20.59 -5.41 -21.94
N LEU A 298 -21.27 -4.85 -20.93
CA LEU A 298 -21.87 -5.61 -19.82
C LEU A 298 -23.37 -5.86 -20.01
N GLY A 299 -23.90 -5.71 -21.22
CA GLY A 299 -25.33 -5.90 -21.52
C GLY A 299 -26.18 -4.63 -21.36
N THR A 300 -25.59 -3.48 -21.04
CA THR A 300 -26.23 -2.16 -21.11
C THR A 300 -25.14 -1.08 -21.19
N PRO A 301 -25.38 0.10 -21.79
CA PRO A 301 -24.49 1.24 -21.62
C PRO A 301 -24.53 1.77 -20.17
N PRO A 302 -23.43 2.39 -19.71
CA PRO A 302 -22.15 2.54 -20.39
C PRO A 302 -21.38 1.22 -20.49
N HIS A 303 -20.47 1.12 -21.46
CA HIS A 303 -19.60 -0.03 -21.69
C HIS A 303 -18.25 0.15 -20.97
N LEU A 304 -17.42 -0.89 -20.92
CA LEU A 304 -16.09 -0.82 -20.31
C LEU A 304 -15.03 -0.49 -21.36
N ALA A 305 -14.21 0.52 -21.10
CA ALA A 305 -12.98 0.79 -21.81
C ALA A 305 -11.80 0.45 -20.90
N ILE A 306 -11.33 -0.79 -21.01
CA ILE A 306 -10.22 -1.31 -20.20
C ILE A 306 -8.91 -0.80 -20.78
N VAL A 307 -8.20 0.01 -20.00
CA VAL A 307 -6.96 0.67 -20.39
C VAL A 307 -5.78 -0.09 -19.81
N SER A 308 -4.88 -0.49 -20.69
CA SER A 308 -3.64 -1.18 -20.38
C SER A 308 -2.50 -0.56 -21.18
N ARG A 309 -1.28 -1.08 -21.00
CA ARG A 309 -0.05 -0.53 -21.60
C ARG A 309 0.70 -1.57 -22.41
N VAL A 310 1.28 -1.16 -23.53
CA VAL A 310 2.04 -2.05 -24.42
C VAL A 310 3.46 -2.24 -23.91
N ARG A 311 4.18 -1.14 -23.58
CA ARG A 311 5.58 -1.12 -23.12
C ARG A 311 5.71 -0.64 -21.69
N SER A 312 5.02 0.44 -21.31
CA SER A 312 5.02 0.96 -19.94
C SER A 312 4.26 0.04 -18.99
N ALA A 313 4.37 0.28 -17.69
CA ALA A 313 3.58 -0.45 -16.71
C ALA A 313 2.13 0.07 -16.65
N SER A 314 1.16 -0.83 -16.46
CA SER A 314 -0.22 -0.49 -16.06
C SER A 314 -0.24 -0.48 -14.53
N ASP A 315 -0.33 0.71 -13.95
CA ASP A 315 -0.19 0.94 -12.49
C ASP A 315 -1.28 1.85 -11.93
N ASP A 316 -1.72 2.90 -12.65
CA ASP A 316 -2.87 3.75 -12.33
C ASP A 316 -3.17 4.63 -13.55
N ILE A 317 -4.43 5.01 -13.78
CA ILE A 317 -4.81 6.11 -14.68
C ILE A 317 -5.00 7.37 -13.84
N PRO A 318 -4.07 8.34 -13.87
CA PRO A 318 -4.20 9.56 -13.07
C PRO A 318 -5.45 10.36 -13.45
N THR A 319 -6.06 11.00 -12.46
CA THR A 319 -7.24 11.87 -12.68
C THR A 319 -7.00 13.00 -13.69
N TRP A 320 -5.78 13.50 -13.82
CA TRP A 320 -5.47 14.51 -14.85
C TRP A 320 -5.55 13.93 -16.28
N VAL A 321 -5.27 12.64 -16.48
CA VAL A 321 -5.38 11.98 -17.79
C VAL A 321 -6.85 11.84 -18.18
N SER A 322 -7.69 11.36 -17.26
CA SER A 322 -9.12 11.17 -17.55
C SER A 322 -9.84 12.49 -17.82
N LYS A 323 -9.46 13.58 -17.14
CA LYS A 323 -9.99 14.93 -17.37
C LYS A 323 -9.71 15.46 -18.78
N LEU A 324 -8.74 14.90 -19.49
CA LEU A 324 -8.32 15.33 -20.84
C LEU A 324 -8.87 14.45 -21.96
N VAL A 325 -9.65 13.41 -21.63
CA VAL A 325 -10.29 12.54 -22.63
C VAL A 325 -11.80 12.50 -22.40
N ASP A 326 -12.54 12.33 -23.48
CA ASP A 326 -13.99 12.08 -23.42
C ASP A 326 -14.23 10.58 -23.66
N PRO A 327 -14.68 9.83 -22.64
CA PRO A 327 -14.98 8.41 -22.80
C PRO A 327 -16.36 8.15 -23.40
N GLY A 328 -17.22 9.19 -23.55
CA GLY A 328 -18.57 9.05 -24.06
C GLY A 328 -19.39 8.01 -23.30
N GLU A 329 -19.91 7.00 -24.01
CA GLU A 329 -20.66 5.87 -23.43
C GLU A 329 -19.78 4.79 -22.78
N TYR A 330 -18.50 5.06 -22.51
CA TYR A 330 -17.60 4.14 -21.82
C TYR A 330 -17.25 4.61 -20.40
N ILE A 331 -16.99 3.64 -19.53
CA ILE A 331 -16.32 3.83 -18.25
C ILE A 331 -14.86 3.39 -18.44
N LEU A 332 -13.92 4.26 -18.08
CA LEU A 332 -12.50 3.91 -18.06
C LEU A 332 -12.23 2.95 -16.89
N VAL A 333 -11.57 1.84 -17.18
CA VAL A 333 -11.14 0.84 -16.20
C VAL A 333 -9.63 0.71 -16.31
N ASP A 334 -8.90 0.87 -15.21
CA ASP A 334 -7.49 0.51 -15.20
C ASP A 334 -7.36 -1.01 -15.17
N ALA A 335 -6.67 -1.56 -16.16
CA ALA A 335 -6.48 -2.98 -16.26
C ALA A 335 -5.57 -3.51 -15.16
N GLN A 336 -4.60 -2.71 -14.70
CA GLN A 336 -3.74 -3.05 -13.59
C GLN A 336 -3.08 -4.43 -13.83
N ASN A 337 -2.58 -4.65 -15.05
CA ASN A 337 -2.25 -5.98 -15.58
C ASN A 337 -0.85 -6.09 -16.21
N LYS A 338 -0.01 -5.09 -16.00
CA LYS A 338 1.37 -5.09 -16.50
C LYS A 338 2.29 -4.41 -15.50
N PHE A 339 2.96 -5.22 -14.68
CA PHE A 339 3.85 -4.69 -13.66
C PHE A 339 5.16 -4.12 -14.25
N ASN A 340 5.71 -4.70 -15.31
CA ASN A 340 7.00 -4.29 -15.84
C ASN A 340 6.92 -3.01 -16.69
N GLY A 341 7.87 -2.09 -16.51
CA GLY A 341 7.99 -0.86 -17.28
C GLY A 341 8.07 0.41 -16.43
N ALA A 342 8.20 1.56 -17.09
CA ALA A 342 8.09 2.86 -16.44
C ALA A 342 6.63 3.13 -16.05
N VAL A 343 6.43 3.74 -14.88
CA VAL A 343 5.11 4.22 -14.44
C VAL A 343 5.04 5.70 -14.79
N GLN A 344 4.50 5.99 -15.97
CA GLN A 344 4.41 7.35 -16.47
C GLN A 344 3.26 7.50 -17.48
N TRP A 345 2.64 8.67 -17.44
CA TRP A 345 1.70 9.15 -18.44
C TRP A 345 2.25 10.44 -19.03
N ARG A 346 2.24 10.51 -20.37
CA ARG A 346 2.69 11.68 -21.14
C ARG A 346 1.55 12.16 -22.03
N ASP A 347 1.63 13.39 -22.54
CA ASP A 347 0.61 13.97 -23.42
C ASP A 347 0.34 13.09 -24.65
N GLU A 348 1.38 12.44 -25.20
CA GLU A 348 1.22 11.48 -26.31
C GLU A 348 0.38 10.24 -25.95
N ASP A 349 0.41 9.83 -24.69
CA ASP A 349 -0.39 8.71 -24.20
C ASP A 349 -1.86 9.15 -24.05
N VAL A 350 -2.12 10.40 -23.67
CA VAL A 350 -3.48 10.99 -23.62
C VAL A 350 -4.08 11.06 -25.02
N ILE A 351 -3.31 11.51 -26.01
CA ILE A 351 -3.71 11.52 -27.43
C ILE A 351 -4.01 10.10 -27.91
N SER A 352 -3.17 9.13 -27.54
CA SER A 352 -3.35 7.73 -27.89
C SER A 352 -4.62 7.14 -27.28
N LEU A 353 -4.90 7.42 -26.01
CA LEU A 353 -6.13 7.05 -25.31
C LEU A 353 -7.36 7.65 -25.99
N SER A 354 -7.35 8.95 -26.32
CA SER A 354 -8.46 9.61 -27.03
C SER A 354 -8.72 8.99 -28.41
N ARG A 355 -7.67 8.65 -29.17
CA ARG A 355 -7.82 7.95 -30.46
C ARG A 355 -8.38 6.55 -30.30
N GLY A 356 -7.93 5.80 -29.29
CA GLY A 356 -8.46 4.48 -29.00
C GLY A 356 -9.94 4.52 -28.60
N LEU A 357 -10.36 5.49 -27.78
CA LEU A 357 -11.77 5.69 -27.40
C LEU A 357 -12.65 6.00 -28.61
N LYS A 358 -12.18 6.84 -29.55
CA LYS A 358 -12.89 7.09 -30.81
C LYS A 358 -13.11 5.80 -31.60
N ALA A 359 -12.09 4.95 -31.71
CA ALA A 359 -12.22 3.66 -32.38
C ALA A 359 -13.20 2.71 -31.65
N LEU A 360 -13.27 2.75 -30.32
CA LEU A 360 -14.29 2.00 -29.58
C LEU A 360 -15.71 2.47 -29.91
N HIS A 361 -15.95 3.77 -30.06
CA HIS A 361 -17.26 4.31 -30.47
C HIS A 361 -17.70 3.90 -31.87
N GLU A 362 -16.79 3.43 -32.72
CA GLU A 362 -17.12 2.90 -34.05
C GLU A 362 -17.58 1.42 -33.99
N ALA A 363 -17.56 0.78 -32.81
CA ALA A 363 -18.01 -0.58 -32.64
C ALA A 363 -19.51 -0.73 -32.93
N GLY A 364 -19.86 -1.61 -33.87
CA GLY A 364 -21.24 -1.86 -34.25
C GLY A 364 -22.06 -2.51 -33.13
N ALA A 365 -23.33 -2.11 -33.01
CA ALA A 365 -24.29 -2.71 -32.10
C ALA A 365 -24.57 -4.20 -32.44
N CYS A 366 -24.85 -4.99 -31.42
CA CYS A 366 -25.19 -6.40 -31.55
C CYS A 366 -26.68 -6.55 -31.88
N ARG A 367 -27.04 -7.48 -32.79
CA ARG A 367 -28.45 -7.86 -32.99
C ARG A 367 -28.96 -8.73 -31.84
N SER A 368 -28.08 -9.55 -31.29
CA SER A 368 -28.31 -10.39 -30.12
C SER A 368 -27.12 -10.30 -29.17
N PHE A 369 -27.39 -10.20 -27.88
CA PHE A 369 -26.36 -10.19 -26.85
C PHE A 369 -26.68 -11.21 -25.76
N LYS A 370 -25.66 -11.95 -25.33
CA LYS A 370 -25.72 -12.82 -24.15
C LYS A 370 -24.58 -12.46 -23.23
N ILE A 371 -24.81 -12.62 -21.93
CA ILE A 371 -23.81 -12.43 -20.90
C ILE A 371 -23.87 -13.59 -19.91
N GLY A 372 -22.70 -14.04 -19.49
CA GLY A 372 -22.54 -15.09 -18.49
C GLY A 372 -21.45 -14.66 -17.51
N VAL A 373 -21.66 -14.95 -16.22
CA VAL A 373 -20.70 -14.61 -15.17
C VAL A 373 -20.44 -15.84 -14.31
N GLY A 374 -19.18 -16.02 -13.95
CA GLY A 374 -18.70 -17.11 -13.11
C GLY A 374 -17.68 -16.62 -12.10
N HIS A 375 -17.52 -17.39 -11.02
CA HIS A 375 -16.67 -17.07 -9.88
C HIS A 375 -15.97 -18.32 -9.37
N ALA A 376 -14.71 -18.18 -9.01
CA ALA A 376 -13.95 -19.22 -8.35
C ALA A 376 -13.27 -18.66 -7.09
N ALA A 377 -13.58 -19.28 -5.96
CA ALA A 377 -12.96 -18.98 -4.69
C ALA A 377 -11.54 -19.59 -4.63
N THR A 378 -10.60 -18.91 -3.98
CA THR A 378 -9.16 -19.23 -4.00
C THR A 378 -8.55 -19.54 -2.64
N GLU A 379 -9.36 -19.66 -1.59
CA GLU A 379 -8.88 -19.86 -0.21
C GLU A 379 -8.05 -21.13 -0.06
N HIS A 380 -8.41 -22.18 -0.80
CA HIS A 380 -7.68 -23.45 -0.84
C HIS A 380 -6.30 -23.32 -1.50
N LEU A 381 -6.15 -22.41 -2.46
CA LEU A 381 -4.92 -22.18 -3.20
C LEU A 381 -4.01 -21.17 -2.48
N VAL A 382 -4.60 -20.18 -1.79
CA VAL A 382 -3.91 -19.05 -1.18
C VAL A 382 -4.44 -18.77 0.23
N PRO A 383 -4.15 -19.62 1.24
CA PRO A 383 -4.75 -19.47 2.58
C PRO A 383 -4.48 -18.12 3.25
N LEU A 384 -3.36 -17.47 2.91
CA LEU A 384 -2.96 -16.17 3.45
C LEU A 384 -3.35 -14.99 2.55
N GLY A 385 -3.87 -15.25 1.34
CA GLY A 385 -4.36 -14.25 0.40
C GLY A 385 -3.34 -13.19 -0.02
N TYR A 386 -2.06 -13.56 -0.20
CA TYR A 386 -0.99 -12.61 -0.51
C TYR A 386 -0.84 -12.25 -1.98
N GLU A 387 -1.32 -13.10 -2.90
CA GLU A 387 -1.30 -12.85 -4.35
C GLU A 387 -2.71 -12.71 -4.90
N ILE A 388 -3.64 -13.54 -4.42
CA ILE A 388 -5.08 -13.45 -4.72
C ILE A 388 -5.84 -13.34 -3.40
N GLY A 389 -6.64 -12.30 -3.24
CA GLY A 389 -7.48 -11.99 -2.10
C GLY A 389 -8.75 -12.84 -2.02
N PRO A 390 -9.61 -12.60 -1.02
CA PRO A 390 -10.75 -13.45 -0.74
C PRO A 390 -11.88 -13.30 -1.77
N ALA A 391 -11.92 -12.21 -2.55
CA ALA A 391 -12.89 -12.11 -3.63
C ALA A 391 -12.54 -13.03 -4.82
N GLY A 392 -11.35 -13.64 -4.83
CA GLY A 392 -10.99 -14.72 -5.73
C GLY A 392 -10.87 -14.30 -7.19
N VAL A 393 -11.40 -15.14 -8.09
CA VAL A 393 -11.37 -14.91 -9.55
C VAL A 393 -12.79 -14.82 -10.09
N SER A 394 -13.08 -13.78 -10.86
CA SER A 394 -14.32 -13.68 -11.63
C SER A 394 -14.05 -13.80 -13.12
N ALA A 395 -14.97 -14.38 -13.87
CA ALA A 395 -14.95 -14.41 -15.33
C ALA A 395 -16.28 -13.88 -15.86
N ILE A 396 -16.22 -12.95 -16.82
CA ILE A 396 -17.38 -12.41 -17.52
C ILE A 396 -17.24 -12.74 -19.00
N VAL A 397 -18.21 -13.48 -19.53
CA VAL A 397 -18.30 -13.83 -20.95
C VAL A 397 -19.42 -13.02 -21.59
N GLY A 398 -19.08 -12.29 -22.64
CA GLY A 398 -20.05 -11.62 -23.53
C GLY A 398 -20.10 -12.33 -24.87
N ASP A 399 -21.27 -12.43 -25.48
CA ASP A 399 -21.46 -12.96 -26.83
C ASP A 399 -22.30 -11.97 -27.65
N CYS A 400 -21.67 -11.35 -28.63
CA CYS A 400 -22.27 -10.40 -29.56
C CYS A 400 -22.35 -11.01 -30.96
N ASP A 401 -23.51 -11.50 -31.36
CA ASP A 401 -23.72 -12.17 -32.65
C ASP A 401 -22.67 -13.27 -32.96
N GLY A 402 -22.24 -14.04 -31.95
CA GLY A 402 -21.23 -15.09 -32.05
C GLY A 402 -19.80 -14.63 -31.76
N ALA A 403 -19.53 -13.31 -31.73
CA ALA A 403 -18.23 -12.78 -31.32
C ALA A 403 -18.13 -12.76 -29.79
N ARG A 404 -17.39 -13.72 -29.23
CA ARG A 404 -17.25 -13.88 -27.79
C ARG A 404 -16.10 -13.07 -27.21
N SER A 405 -16.35 -12.39 -26.10
CA SER A 405 -15.33 -11.73 -25.29
C SER A 405 -15.23 -12.36 -23.91
N LEU A 406 -14.02 -12.35 -23.35
CA LEU A 406 -13.75 -12.82 -21.99
C LEU A 406 -13.00 -11.75 -21.19
N LEU A 407 -13.54 -11.38 -20.04
CA LEU A 407 -12.86 -10.60 -19.01
C LEU A 407 -12.58 -11.49 -17.80
N ILE A 408 -11.31 -11.65 -17.44
CA ILE A 408 -10.88 -12.34 -16.22
C ILE A 408 -10.44 -11.28 -15.21
N VAL A 409 -11.01 -11.32 -14.01
CA VAL A 409 -10.72 -10.38 -12.93
C VAL A 409 -10.13 -11.14 -11.75
N PHE A 410 -8.90 -10.81 -11.39
CA PHE A 410 -8.29 -11.29 -10.15
C PHE A 410 -8.46 -10.28 -9.03
N ASP A 411 -8.89 -10.73 -7.86
CA ASP A 411 -8.72 -9.97 -6.63
C ASP A 411 -7.24 -9.95 -6.23
N GLY A 412 -6.45 -9.05 -6.81
CA GLY A 412 -5.01 -9.00 -6.61
C GLY A 412 -4.46 -7.62 -6.96
N ASN A 413 -3.17 -7.42 -6.72
CA ASN A 413 -2.45 -6.24 -7.19
C ASN A 413 -1.50 -6.64 -8.32
N ASN A 414 -1.82 -6.22 -9.54
CA ASN A 414 -1.05 -6.52 -10.73
C ASN A 414 -0.87 -8.03 -11.01
N ILE A 415 -0.32 -8.36 -12.18
CA ILE A 415 -0.15 -9.75 -12.63
C ILE A 415 1.22 -9.93 -13.26
N ASP A 416 1.79 -11.13 -13.07
CA ASP A 416 2.98 -11.54 -13.78
C ASP A 416 2.74 -11.56 -15.30
N SER A 417 3.67 -10.96 -16.07
CA SER A 417 3.48 -10.80 -17.52
C SER A 417 3.44 -12.13 -18.27
N ALA A 418 4.16 -13.16 -17.80
CA ALA A 418 4.12 -14.47 -18.46
C ALA A 418 2.80 -15.20 -18.17
N LEU A 419 2.24 -15.04 -16.96
CA LEU A 419 0.90 -15.53 -16.64
C LEU A 419 -0.17 -14.83 -17.48
N TYR A 420 -0.11 -13.50 -17.58
CA TYR A 420 -1.00 -12.70 -18.42
C TYR A 420 -1.03 -13.22 -19.87
N ASP A 421 0.13 -13.32 -20.50
CA ASP A 421 0.26 -13.80 -21.88
C ASP A 421 -0.27 -15.23 -22.04
N LYS A 422 -0.02 -16.08 -21.05
CA LYS A 422 -0.48 -17.47 -21.05
C LYS A 422 -2.00 -17.55 -21.02
N LEU A 423 -2.66 -16.75 -20.19
CA LEU A 423 -4.12 -16.70 -20.07
C LEU A 423 -4.76 -16.18 -21.36
N VAL A 424 -4.31 -15.03 -21.86
CA VAL A 424 -4.83 -14.43 -23.11
C VAL A 424 -4.71 -15.42 -24.26
N LYS A 425 -3.52 -15.96 -24.51
CA LYS A 425 -3.29 -16.93 -25.61
C LYS A 425 -4.07 -18.23 -25.44
N ALA A 426 -4.37 -18.66 -24.21
CA ALA A 426 -5.13 -19.88 -23.99
C ALA A 426 -6.58 -19.71 -24.42
N TYR A 427 -7.21 -18.60 -24.04
CA TYR A 427 -8.62 -18.36 -24.37
C TYR A 427 -8.83 -17.81 -25.79
N GLU A 428 -7.89 -17.07 -26.36
CA GLU A 428 -7.92 -16.74 -27.80
C GLU A 428 -7.92 -18.03 -28.66
N ARG A 429 -7.10 -19.02 -28.30
CA ARG A 429 -7.09 -20.34 -28.97
C ARG A 429 -8.37 -21.15 -28.77
N ARG A 430 -9.15 -20.85 -27.73
CA ARG A 430 -10.49 -21.43 -27.47
C ARG A 430 -11.59 -20.74 -28.28
N GLY A 431 -11.26 -19.71 -29.06
CA GLY A 431 -12.19 -19.02 -29.96
C GLY A 431 -12.80 -17.73 -29.40
N TYR A 432 -12.28 -17.21 -28.28
CA TYR A 432 -12.64 -15.87 -27.82
C TYR A 432 -12.00 -14.82 -28.74
N SER A 433 -12.81 -13.92 -29.29
CA SER A 433 -12.37 -12.85 -30.20
C SER A 433 -11.55 -11.78 -29.48
N VAL A 434 -11.87 -11.53 -28.20
CA VAL A 434 -11.15 -10.60 -27.33
C VAL A 434 -11.06 -11.22 -25.94
N VAL A 435 -9.85 -11.24 -25.39
CA VAL A 435 -9.59 -11.68 -24.01
C VAL A 435 -8.82 -10.58 -23.30
N GLU A 436 -9.27 -10.19 -22.12
CA GLU A 436 -8.52 -9.26 -21.27
C GLU A 436 -8.50 -9.76 -19.83
N VAL A 437 -7.37 -9.52 -19.16
CA VAL A 437 -7.14 -9.90 -17.77
C VAL A 437 -6.85 -8.64 -16.99
N VAL A 438 -7.56 -8.45 -15.89
CA VAL A 438 -7.42 -7.28 -15.02
C VAL A 438 -7.29 -7.69 -13.56
N THR A 439 -6.81 -6.76 -12.72
CA THR A 439 -6.76 -6.95 -11.28
C THR A 439 -7.54 -5.85 -10.54
N THR A 440 -7.96 -6.13 -9.31
CA THR A 440 -8.71 -5.18 -8.47
C THR A 440 -7.85 -4.03 -7.92
N ASP A 441 -6.54 -4.08 -8.12
CA ASP A 441 -5.53 -3.27 -7.44
C ASP A 441 -5.57 -3.35 -5.91
N THR A 442 -5.98 -4.49 -5.36
CA THR A 442 -6.09 -4.61 -3.90
C THR A 442 -4.71 -4.52 -3.23
N HIS A 443 -4.49 -3.51 -2.39
CA HIS A 443 -3.26 -3.38 -1.60
C HIS A 443 -3.30 -4.15 -0.27
N ARG A 444 -4.18 -5.14 -0.14
CA ARG A 444 -4.30 -6.01 1.05
C ARG A 444 -2.98 -6.60 1.52
N ALA A 445 -2.11 -6.97 0.57
CA ALA A 445 -0.81 -7.59 0.83
C ALA A 445 0.36 -6.59 0.88
N THR A 446 0.11 -5.28 0.94
CA THR A 446 1.18 -4.28 1.07
C THR A 446 1.99 -4.51 2.35
N GLY A 447 3.32 -4.47 2.22
CA GLY A 447 4.28 -4.81 3.26
C GLY A 447 4.60 -6.31 3.37
N VAL A 448 3.90 -7.20 2.65
CA VAL A 448 4.15 -8.65 2.71
C VAL A 448 5.19 -9.08 1.67
N GLY A 449 6.45 -9.14 2.07
CA GLY A 449 7.56 -9.62 1.23
C GLY A 449 8.82 -8.76 1.34
N ILE A 450 9.91 -9.22 0.73
CA ILE A 450 11.16 -8.45 0.61
C ILE A 450 11.21 -7.89 -0.82
N GLY A 451 11.47 -6.59 -0.97
CA GLY A 451 11.74 -5.99 -2.28
C GLY A 451 10.67 -4.99 -2.76
N ARG A 452 9.66 -5.48 -3.50
CA ARG A 452 8.71 -4.68 -4.29
C ARG A 452 7.63 -3.98 -3.48
N GLY A 453 7.32 -4.53 -2.30
CA GLY A 453 6.40 -3.93 -1.34
C GLY A 453 5.00 -4.53 -1.31
N TYR A 454 4.63 -5.32 -2.30
CA TYR A 454 3.51 -6.27 -2.32
C TYR A 454 3.88 -7.44 -3.25
N ARG A 455 3.02 -8.46 -3.37
CA ARG A 455 3.18 -9.55 -4.34
C ARG A 455 2.14 -9.44 -5.43
N ILE A 456 2.54 -9.73 -6.66
CA ILE A 456 1.65 -9.76 -7.83
C ILE A 456 1.06 -11.15 -8.05
N VAL A 457 -0.07 -11.23 -8.76
CA VAL A 457 -0.72 -12.50 -9.12
C VAL A 457 0.25 -13.33 -9.97
N GLY A 458 0.59 -14.54 -9.50
CA GLY A 458 1.48 -15.46 -10.21
C GLY A 458 2.97 -15.23 -9.96
N GLU A 459 3.34 -14.48 -8.92
CA GLU A 459 4.74 -14.30 -8.52
C GLU A 459 5.34 -15.56 -7.90
N ARG A 460 4.59 -16.26 -7.04
CA ARG A 460 5.03 -17.53 -6.42
C ARG A 460 4.05 -18.66 -6.63
N LEU A 461 2.77 -18.36 -6.79
CA LEU A 461 1.78 -19.37 -7.12
C LEU A 461 2.09 -19.96 -8.49
N SER A 462 1.97 -21.29 -8.59
CA SER A 462 2.12 -21.98 -9.86
C SER A 462 1.11 -21.44 -10.87
N HIS A 463 1.59 -21.02 -12.03
CA HIS A 463 0.72 -20.58 -13.12
C HIS A 463 -0.27 -21.69 -13.51
N GLY A 464 0.11 -22.96 -13.43
CA GLY A 464 -0.80 -24.08 -13.68
C GLY A 464 -2.01 -24.09 -12.74
N ALA A 465 -1.75 -23.94 -11.43
CA ALA A 465 -2.81 -23.91 -10.43
C ALA A 465 -3.72 -22.67 -10.57
N ILE A 466 -3.16 -21.52 -10.96
CA ILE A 466 -3.97 -20.34 -11.29
C ILE A 466 -4.85 -20.59 -12.50
N LEU A 467 -4.33 -21.22 -13.56
CA LEU A 467 -5.12 -21.58 -14.75
C LEU A 467 -6.31 -22.49 -14.40
N GLU A 468 -6.13 -23.47 -13.50
CA GLU A 468 -7.22 -24.33 -13.05
C GLU A 468 -8.34 -23.57 -12.34
N VAL A 469 -8.01 -22.56 -11.54
CA VAL A 469 -9.00 -21.69 -10.89
C VAL A 469 -9.72 -20.83 -11.91
N VAL A 470 -8.97 -20.20 -12.83
CA VAL A 470 -9.56 -19.40 -13.92
C VAL A 470 -10.51 -20.26 -14.74
N GLU A 471 -10.12 -21.49 -15.07
CA GLU A 471 -10.96 -22.41 -15.85
C GLU A 471 -12.29 -22.72 -15.14
N LYS A 472 -12.29 -22.88 -13.81
CA LYS A 472 -13.54 -23.05 -13.05
C LYS A 472 -14.47 -21.83 -13.20
N ALA A 473 -13.92 -20.61 -13.06
CA ALA A 473 -14.69 -19.39 -13.22
C ALA A 473 -15.23 -19.23 -14.66
N VAL A 474 -14.41 -19.52 -15.67
CA VAL A 474 -14.81 -19.43 -17.08
C VAL A 474 -15.88 -20.46 -17.43
N LEU A 475 -15.76 -21.71 -16.96
CA LEU A 475 -16.77 -22.75 -17.19
C LEU A 475 -18.12 -22.40 -16.54
N GLU A 476 -18.11 -21.80 -15.35
CA GLU A 476 -19.34 -21.30 -14.73
C GLU A 476 -19.94 -20.15 -15.56
N ALA A 477 -19.12 -19.21 -16.04
CA ALA A 477 -19.58 -18.13 -16.89
C ALA A 477 -20.19 -18.62 -18.20
N GLU A 478 -19.55 -19.57 -18.88
CA GLU A 478 -20.05 -20.20 -20.11
C GLU A 478 -21.37 -20.95 -19.87
N LYS A 479 -21.49 -21.68 -18.75
CA LYS A 479 -22.72 -22.37 -18.36
C LYS A 479 -23.90 -21.41 -18.15
N ASN A 480 -23.61 -20.22 -17.63
CA ASN A 480 -24.60 -19.19 -17.35
C ASN A 480 -24.86 -18.23 -18.53
N LEU A 481 -24.24 -18.47 -19.70
CA LEU A 481 -24.32 -17.58 -20.85
C LEU A 481 -25.73 -17.56 -21.46
N ALA A 482 -26.46 -16.48 -21.20
CA ALA A 482 -27.85 -16.31 -21.61
C ALA A 482 -28.17 -14.82 -21.84
N PRO A 483 -29.32 -14.45 -22.43
CA PRO A 483 -29.78 -13.06 -22.50
C PRO A 483 -30.27 -12.59 -21.11
N LEU A 484 -29.36 -12.50 -20.15
CA LEU A 484 -29.65 -12.12 -18.76
C LEU A 484 -29.98 -10.63 -18.66
N PRO A 485 -31.02 -10.24 -17.89
CA PRO A 485 -31.32 -8.84 -17.66
C PRO A 485 -30.17 -8.11 -16.94
N VAL A 486 -29.90 -6.87 -17.34
CA VAL A 486 -28.82 -6.05 -16.74
C VAL A 486 -29.35 -4.67 -16.37
N ALA A 487 -29.20 -4.30 -15.09
CA ALA A 487 -29.45 -2.95 -14.60
C ALA A 487 -28.15 -2.20 -14.37
N TYR A 488 -28.10 -0.91 -14.71
CA TYR A 488 -26.97 -0.03 -14.44
C TYR A 488 -27.37 1.11 -13.53
N ARG A 489 -26.46 1.50 -12.62
CA ARG A 489 -26.59 2.70 -11.80
C ARG A 489 -25.23 3.35 -11.57
N ARG A 490 -25.16 4.67 -11.75
CA ARG A 490 -24.06 5.51 -11.26
C ARG A 490 -24.43 6.11 -9.92
N VAL A 491 -23.50 6.11 -8.98
CA VAL A 491 -23.63 6.74 -7.68
C VAL A 491 -22.43 7.64 -7.46
N GLU A 492 -22.66 8.89 -7.08
CA GLU A 492 -21.61 9.77 -6.59
C GLU A 492 -21.53 9.63 -5.08
N VAL A 493 -20.42 9.13 -4.57
CA VAL A 493 -20.24 8.88 -3.14
C VAL A 493 -19.30 9.94 -2.57
N GLU A 494 -19.77 10.67 -1.56
CA GLU A 494 -18.91 11.59 -0.81
C GLU A 494 -18.21 10.84 0.31
N ALA A 495 -16.88 10.70 0.21
CA ALA A 495 -16.05 10.13 1.25
C ALA A 495 -14.76 10.93 1.42
N GLU A 496 -14.06 10.70 2.52
CA GLU A 496 -12.78 11.34 2.79
C GLU A 496 -11.67 10.55 2.11
N VAL A 497 -10.97 11.20 1.20
CA VAL A 497 -9.86 10.65 0.44
C VAL A 497 -8.60 11.46 0.72
N LEU A 498 -7.43 10.91 0.39
CA LEU A 498 -6.17 11.59 0.63
C LEU A 498 -6.06 12.92 -0.15
N GLY A 499 -6.67 13.00 -1.33
CA GLY A 499 -6.66 14.18 -2.19
C GLY A 499 -5.30 14.47 -2.84
N GLU A 500 -5.31 15.30 -3.89
CA GLU A 500 -4.09 15.65 -4.62
C GLU A 500 -3.06 16.37 -3.71
N GLU A 501 -3.54 17.26 -2.83
CA GLU A 501 -2.67 18.00 -1.91
C GLU A 501 -2.09 17.11 -0.82
N GLY A 502 -2.92 16.27 -0.18
CA GLY A 502 -2.49 15.31 0.84
C GLY A 502 -1.48 14.32 0.26
N PHE A 503 -1.75 13.78 -0.92
CA PHE A 503 -0.83 12.88 -1.62
C PHE A 503 0.50 13.57 -1.94
N ARG A 504 0.48 14.81 -2.45
CA ARG A 504 1.69 15.59 -2.72
C ARG A 504 2.49 15.88 -1.45
N LYS A 505 1.83 16.19 -0.32
CA LYS A 505 2.48 16.38 0.99
C LYS A 505 3.19 15.11 1.44
N ILE A 506 2.54 13.96 1.34
CA ILE A 506 3.13 12.66 1.66
C ILE A 506 4.32 12.35 0.75
N GLN A 507 4.19 12.54 -0.57
CA GLN A 507 5.31 12.33 -1.50
C GLN A 507 6.52 13.21 -1.17
N LYS A 508 6.30 14.48 -0.84
CA LYS A 508 7.36 15.39 -0.39
C LYS A 508 7.99 14.91 0.91
N ALA A 509 7.19 14.49 1.88
CA ALA A 509 7.66 13.94 3.15
C ALA A 509 8.53 12.69 2.91
N VAL A 510 8.11 11.74 2.08
CA VAL A 510 8.90 10.53 1.77
C VAL A 510 10.22 10.87 1.07
N LYS A 511 10.21 11.79 0.10
CA LYS A 511 11.45 12.25 -0.55
C LYS A 511 12.39 12.93 0.45
N MET A 512 11.84 13.71 1.37
CA MET A 512 12.59 14.36 2.44
C MET A 512 13.18 13.33 3.40
N TYR A 513 12.39 12.36 3.87
CA TYR A 513 12.86 11.31 4.78
C TYR A 513 13.96 10.45 4.18
N LYS A 514 13.99 10.23 2.86
CA LYS A 514 15.14 9.56 2.22
C LYS A 514 16.41 10.38 2.34
N LYS A 515 16.34 11.69 2.10
CA LYS A 515 17.50 12.59 2.22
C LYS A 515 17.94 12.73 3.69
N VAL A 516 16.98 12.98 4.57
CA VAL A 516 17.21 13.13 6.02
C VAL A 516 17.69 11.81 6.62
N GLY A 517 17.16 10.67 6.20
CA GLY A 517 17.54 9.35 6.69
C GLY A 517 19.02 9.03 6.46
N VAL A 518 19.60 9.44 5.33
CA VAL A 518 21.05 9.33 5.10
C VAL A 518 21.83 10.19 6.09
N ILE A 519 21.37 11.43 6.32
CA ILE A 519 21.99 12.34 7.30
C ILE A 519 21.85 11.77 8.72
N VAL A 520 20.70 11.21 9.08
CA VAL A 520 20.47 10.52 10.37
C VAL A 520 21.44 9.35 10.51
N ILE A 521 21.57 8.49 9.49
CA ILE A 521 22.50 7.36 9.53
C ILE A 521 23.93 7.84 9.78
N LEU A 522 24.37 8.87 9.05
CA LEU A 522 25.71 9.42 9.21
C LEU A 522 25.91 10.08 10.58
N ALA A 523 24.98 10.95 10.99
CA ALA A 523 25.09 11.75 12.20
C ALA A 523 24.78 10.95 13.47
N VAL A 524 24.01 9.86 13.43
CA VAL A 524 23.62 9.11 14.63
C VAL A 524 24.33 7.78 14.76
N PHE A 525 24.75 7.16 13.66
CA PHE A 525 25.34 5.83 13.69
C PHE A 525 26.78 5.80 13.22
N VAL A 526 27.13 6.49 12.13
CA VAL A 526 28.49 6.39 11.57
C VAL A 526 29.48 7.27 12.32
N LEU A 527 29.22 8.59 12.38
CA LEU A 527 30.11 9.56 13.01
C LEU A 527 30.36 9.29 14.50
N PRO A 528 29.34 9.08 15.36
CA PRO A 528 29.60 8.88 16.78
C PRO A 528 30.31 7.55 17.00
N SER A 529 29.95 6.50 16.26
CA SER A 529 30.64 5.21 16.40
C SER A 529 32.11 5.28 16.00
N LEU A 530 32.44 6.00 14.92
CA LEU A 530 33.84 6.19 14.53
C LEU A 530 34.62 6.97 15.59
N VAL A 531 34.05 8.06 16.11
CA VAL A 531 34.70 8.89 17.13
C VAL A 531 34.85 8.14 18.44
N ILE A 532 33.81 7.42 18.90
CA ILE A 532 33.87 6.57 20.09
C ILE A 532 34.89 5.46 19.92
N ALA A 533 34.95 4.79 18.76
CA ALA A 533 35.95 3.75 18.50
C ALA A 533 37.39 4.26 18.63
N LEU A 534 37.63 5.54 18.32
CA LEU A 534 38.94 6.20 18.48
C LEU A 534 39.21 6.67 19.91
N LEU A 535 38.19 7.13 20.63
CA LEU A 535 38.32 7.78 21.95
C LEU A 535 38.14 6.84 23.15
N ALA A 536 37.44 5.72 22.98
CA ALA A 536 37.01 4.82 24.05
C ALA A 536 37.98 3.69 24.36
#